data_AF-A0A3S1KBT7-F1
#
_entry.id   AF-A0A3S1KBT7-F1
#
_cell.length_a   1.000
_cell.length_b   1.000
_cell.length_c   1.000
_cell.angle_alpha   90.00
_cell.angle_beta   90.00
_cell.angle_gamma   90.00
#
_symmetry.space_group_name_H-M   'P 1'
#
loop_
_entity.id
_entity.type
_entity.pdbx_description
1 polymer ?
#
loop_
_entity_poly.entity_id
_entity_poly.type
_entity_poly.pdbx_seq_one_letter_code
_entity_poly.pdbx_strand_id
1 'polypeptide(L)' 'MRIEIDPKKLAARRAGVDRVVSAILTGHLPPERSSRSCPRCPAFFICGSLPPGTLVKKASDGVTGSA' A
#
# COMPACT_ATOMS: atom_id res chain seq x y z
N MET A 1 17.58 -28.28 2.46
CA MET A 1 18.04 -27.05 3.13
C MET A 1 17.04 -26.67 4.20
N ARG A 2 17.39 -26.80 5.48
CA ARG A 2 16.53 -26.43 6.62
C ARG A 2 16.96 -25.05 7.11
N ILE A 3 16.05 -24.08 7.12
CA ILE A 3 16.33 -22.75 7.66
C ILE A 3 15.99 -22.79 9.14
N GLU A 4 17.01 -22.76 9.99
CA GLU A 4 16.83 -22.65 11.43
C GLU A 4 16.72 -21.16 11.80
N ILE A 5 15.54 -20.78 12.30
CA ILE A 5 15.27 -19.43 12.78
C ILE A 5 15.29 -19.46 14.30
N ASP A 6 16.08 -18.56 14.89
CA ASP A 6 16.08 -18.31 16.32
C ASP A 6 14.64 -18.04 16.84
N PRO A 7 14.21 -18.67 17.95
CA PRO A 7 12.83 -18.56 18.45
C PRO A 7 12.38 -17.12 18.69
N LYS A 8 13.27 -16.25 19.17
CA LYS A 8 12.96 -14.83 19.41
C LYS A 8 12.75 -14.10 18.09
N LYS A 9 13.57 -14.39 17.07
CA LYS A 9 13.35 -13.87 15.70
C LYS A 9 12.02 -14.35 15.11
N LEU A 10 11.64 -15.61 15.34
CA LEU A 10 10.35 -16.13 14.87
C LEU A 10 9.18 -15.41 15.55
N ALA A 11 9.24 -15.24 16.87
CA ALA A 11 8.21 -14.53 17.63
C ALA A 11 8.06 -13.06 17.16
N ALA A 12 9.18 -12.34 17.00
CA ALA A 12 9.17 -10.97 16.50
C ALA A 12 8.56 -10.84 15.09
N ARG A 13 8.86 -11.80 14.20
CA ARG A 13 8.29 -11.82 12.84
C ARG A 13 6.78 -12.05 12.85
N ARG A 14 6.29 -12.98 13.68
CA ARG A 14 4.85 -13.24 13.84
C ARG A 14 4.13 -11.99 14.32
N ALA A 15 4.63 -11.36 15.38
CA ALA A 15 4.07 -10.11 15.88
C ALA A 15 4.05 -8.99 14.81
N GLY A 16 5.07 -8.92 13.96
CA GLY A 16 5.09 -7.99 12.83
C GLY A 16 3.99 -8.25 11.80
N VAL A 17 3.74 -9.52 11.46
CA VAL A 17 2.64 -9.92 10.57
C VAL A 17 1.29 -9.55 11.17
N ASP A 18 1.06 -9.90 12.44
CA ASP A 18 -0.21 -9.63 13.13
C ASP A 18 -0.51 -8.12 13.15
N ARG A 19 0.51 -7.28 13.37
CA ARG A 19 0.38 -5.83 13.34
C ARG A 19 -0.06 -5.32 11.97
N VAL A 20 0.57 -5.81 10.90
CA VAL A 20 0.25 -5.37 9.53
C VAL A 20 -1.15 -5.83 9.12
N VAL A 21 -1.50 -7.09 9.39
CA VAL A 21 -2.83 -7.64 9.08
C VAL A 21 -3.92 -6.87 9.83
N SER A 22 -3.72 -6.59 11.12
CA SER A 22 -4.68 -5.81 11.92
C SER A 22 -4.88 -4.40 11.34
N ALA A 23 -3.80 -3.72 10.92
CA ALA A 23 -3.87 -2.39 10.32
C ALA A 23 -4.63 -2.40 8.98
N ILE A 24 -4.45 -3.45 8.15
CA ILE A 24 -5.23 -3.62 6.91
C ILE A 24 -6.71 -3.78 7.23
N LEU A 25 -7.06 -4.64 8.21
CA LEU A 25 -8.45 -4.91 8.59
C LEU A 25 -9.17 -3.67 9.15
N THR A 26 -8.44 -2.75 9.78
CA THR A 26 -9.00 -1.48 10.29
C THR A 26 -8.95 -0.33 9.26
N GLY A 27 -8.52 -0.60 8.02
CA GLY A 27 -8.40 0.42 6.98
C GLY A 27 -7.22 1.39 7.18
N HIS A 28 -6.28 1.08 8.07
CA HIS A 28 -5.13 1.91 8.39
C HIS A 28 -3.90 1.51 7.56
N LEU A 29 -3.77 2.09 6.35
CA LEU A 29 -2.63 1.89 5.44
C LEU A 29 -1.77 3.17 5.34
N PRO A 30 -0.86 3.43 6.31
CA PRO A 30 -0.04 4.63 6.27
C PRO A 30 0.92 4.58 5.07
N PRO A 31 1.07 5.67 4.31
CA PRO A 31 1.99 5.74 3.19
C PRO A 31 3.43 5.88 3.70
N GLU A 32 4.03 4.77 4.14
CA GLU A 32 5.46 4.74 4.44
C GLU A 32 6.23 4.71 3.12
N ARG A 33 6.62 5.89 2.62
CA ARG A 33 7.38 6.00 1.38
C ARG A 33 8.78 5.47 1.63
N SER A 34 9.09 4.35 1.02
CA SER A 34 10.46 3.85 0.94
C SER A 34 11.38 4.92 0.37
N SER A 35 12.50 5.19 1.06
CA SER A 35 13.58 6.03 0.53
C SER A 35 14.23 5.42 -0.72
N ARG A 36 14.05 4.11 -0.93
CA ARG A 36 14.37 3.43 -2.19
C ARG A 36 13.21 3.59 -3.16
N SER A 37 13.41 4.34 -4.23
CA SER A 37 12.57 4.25 -5.42
C SER A 37 12.84 2.90 -6.10
N CYS A 38 11.84 2.03 -6.13
CA CYS A 38 11.93 0.77 -6.86
C CYS A 38 11.40 1.01 -8.29
N PRO A 39 12.26 0.95 -9.32
CA PRO A 39 11.87 1.27 -10.70
C PRO A 39 10.86 0.27 -11.30
N ARG A 40 10.55 -0.83 -10.60
CA ARG A 40 9.59 -1.86 -11.03
C ARG A 40 8.39 -2.00 -10.09
N CYS A 41 8.24 -1.13 -9.08
CA CYS A 41 7.11 -1.27 -8.17
C CYS A 41 5.82 -0.80 -8.86
N PRO A 42 4.77 -1.62 -8.93
CA PRO A 42 3.50 -1.21 -9.54
C PRO A 42 2.80 -0.07 -8.77
N ALA A 43 3.16 0.14 -7.49
CA ALA A 43 2.75 1.29 -6.70
C ALA A 43 3.50 2.59 -7.08
N PHE A 44 4.49 2.51 -7.96
CA PHE A 44 5.26 3.64 -8.49
C PHE A 44 4.69 4.10 -9.84
N PHE A 45 3.36 4.15 -9.98
CA PHE A 45 2.76 4.97 -11.03
C PHE A 45 2.96 6.43 -10.64
N ILE A 46 3.90 7.10 -11.32
CA ILE A 46 3.92 8.55 -11.31
C ILE A 46 2.69 8.96 -12.11
N CYS A 47 1.65 9.47 -11.44
CA CYS A 47 0.59 10.18 -12.13
C CYS A 47 1.29 11.29 -12.94
N GLY A 48 1.29 11.17 -14.27
CA GLY A 48 1.68 12.29 -15.12
C GLY A 48 0.83 13.51 -14.79
N SER A 49 1.28 14.70 -15.16
CA SER A 49 0.45 15.91 -15.06
C SER A 49 -0.92 15.62 -15.64
N LEU A 50 -1.98 15.96 -14.90
CA LEU A 50 -3.34 15.85 -15.41
C LEU A 50 -3.40 16.62 -16.74
N PRO A 51 -4.01 16.05 -17.80
CA PRO A 51 -4.18 16.79 -19.03
C PRO A 51 -4.97 18.07 -18.74
N PRO A 52 -4.68 19.19 -19.43
CA PRO A 52 -5.43 20.42 -19.26
C PRO A 52 -6.91 20.17 -19.63
N GLY A 53 -7.82 20.67 -18.81
CA GLY A 53 -9.27 20.50 -19.01
C GLY A 53 -10.01 20.26 -17.70
N THR A 54 -11.34 20.45 -17.72
CA THR A 54 -12.19 20.10 -16.58
C THR A 54 -12.55 18.63 -16.69
N LEU A 55 -12.18 17.82 -15.69
CA LEU A 55 -12.62 16.42 -15.62
C LEU A 55 -14.14 16.38 -15.42
N VAL A 56 -14.87 15.89 -16.41
CA VAL A 56 -16.31 15.68 -16.30
C VAL A 56 -16.54 14.22 -15.94
N LYS A 57 -17.26 13.97 -14.83
CA LYS A 57 -17.68 12.62 -14.46
C LYS A 57 -18.55 12.09 -15.60
N LYS A 58 -18.12 11.01 -16.27
CA LYS A 58 -19.00 10.28 -17.19
C LYS A 58 -20.18 9.76 -16.36
N ALA A 59 -21.40 10.08 -16.77
CA ALA A 59 -22.63 9.64 -16.10
C ALA A 59 -22.86 8.13 -16.35
N SER A 60 -22.01 7.29 -15.79
CA SER A 60 -22.22 5.85 -15.68
C SER A 60 -21.46 5.34 -14.46
N ASP A 61 -22.25 5.07 -13.42
CA ASP A 61 -21.99 4.12 -12.33
C ASP A 61 -20.86 4.45 -11.34
N GLY A 62 -21.26 5.24 -10.34
CA GLY A 62 -21.06 4.85 -8.93
C GLY A 62 -19.63 4.74 -8.40
N VAL A 63 -18.94 5.87 -8.24
CA VAL A 63 -18.14 6.08 -7.03
C VAL A 63 -18.10 7.56 -6.69
N THR A 64 -18.47 7.88 -5.45
CA THR A 64 -18.39 9.22 -4.84
C THR A 64 -17.23 9.16 -3.86
N GLY A 65 -16.09 9.71 -4.25
CA GLY A 65 -15.02 10.08 -3.34
C GLY A 65 -15.08 11.59 -3.12
N SER A 66 -15.74 12.00 -2.04
CA SER A 66 -15.73 13.39 -1.59
C SER A 66 -14.38 13.76 -0.99
N ALA A 67 -14.02 15.01 -1.28
CA ALA A 67 -13.08 15.95 -0.65
C ALA A 67 -12.35 15.52 0.62
#